data_AF-A0A5C8NVT9-F1
#
_entry.id   AF-A0A5C8NVT9-F1
#
_cell.length_a   1.000
_cell.length_b   1.000
_cell.length_c   1.000
_cell.angle_alpha   90.00
_cell.angle_beta   90.00
_cell.angle_gamma   90.00
#
_symmetry.space_group_name_H-M   'P 1'
#
loop_
_entity.id
_entity.type
_entity.pdbx_description
1 polymer ?
#
loop_
_entity_poly.entity_id
_entity_poly.type
_entity_poly.pdbx_seq_one_letter_code
_entity_poly.pdbx_strand_id
1 'polypeptide(L)'
;MVQSVVIIGAVMTIIMVLLGVGLLKASSKATFLPYYPGVVIFATGVVMATLPAIIGNGKIVIMGAGIGGWGIAFMFAAAIGLILTSIVDAYKSEAVA
;
A
#
# COMPACT_ATOMS: atom_id res chain seq x y z
N MET A 1 4.92 12.72 15.53
CA MET A 1 4.60 12.64 14.08
C MET A 1 5.31 11.49 13.38
N VAL A 2 6.66 11.43 13.36
CA VAL A 2 7.39 10.36 12.64
C VAL A 2 7.04 8.96 13.17
N GLN A 3 7.03 8.76 14.49
CA GLN A 3 6.66 7.47 15.10
C GLN A 3 5.27 6.98 14.66
N SER A 4 4.26 7.86 14.67
CA SER A 4 2.90 7.52 14.23
C SER A 4 2.87 7.07 12.77
N VAL A 5 3.55 7.80 11.88
CA VAL A 5 3.62 7.48 10.44
C VAL A 5 4.31 6.13 10.20
N VAL A 6 5.38 5.83 10.96
CA VAL A 6 6.08 4.54 10.89
C VAL A 6 5.16 3.39 11.32
N ILE A 7 4.42 3.55 12.43
CA ILE A 7 3.48 2.52 12.90
C ILE A 7 2.36 2.28 11.87
N ILE A 8 1.75 3.35 11.36
CA ILE A 8 0.71 3.26 10.33
C ILE A 8 1.26 2.56 9.08
N GLY A 9 2.44 2.97 8.62
CA GLY A 9 3.11 2.36 7.46
C GLY A 9 3.39 0.87 7.66
N ALA A 10 3.88 0.48 8.84
CA ALA A 10 4.17 -0.92 9.16
C ALA A 10 2.90 -1.79 9.14
N VAL A 11 1.83 -1.33 9.80
CA VAL A 11 0.54 -2.04 9.82
C VAL A 11 -0.04 -2.16 8.41
N MET A 12 -0.05 -1.05 7.65
CA MET A 12 -0.54 -1.06 6.28
C MET A 12 0.28 -1.95 5.35
N THR A 13 1.60 -2.01 5.56
CA THR A 13 2.48 -2.89 4.78
C THR A 13 2.10 -4.35 5.00
N ILE A 14 1.88 -4.76 6.25
CA ILE A 14 1.44 -6.13 6.57
C ILE A 14 0.11 -6.43 5.87
N ILE A 15 -0.86 -5.50 5.92
CA ILE A 15 -2.14 -5.66 5.23
C ILE A 15 -1.95 -5.82 3.72
N MET A 16 -1.12 -4.97 3.09
CA MET A 16 -0.86 -5.04 1.65
C MET A 16 -0.22 -6.36 1.24
N VAL A 17 0.75 -6.84 2.02
CA VAL A 17 1.42 -8.12 1.76
C VAL A 17 0.44 -9.28 1.88
N LEU A 18 -0.38 -9.29 2.92
CA LEU A 18 -1.40 -10.33 3.11
C LEU A 18 -2.43 -10.33 1.99
N LEU A 19 -2.87 -9.16 1.54
CA LEU A 19 -3.79 -9.04 0.41
C LEU A 19 -3.14 -9.49 -0.91
N GLY A 20 -1.94 -9.02 -1.22
CA GLY A 20 -1.25 -9.37 -2.46
C GLY A 20 -0.93 -10.87 -2.54
N VAL A 21 -0.31 -11.43 -1.50
CA VAL A 21 0.01 -12.87 -1.43
C VAL A 21 -1.27 -13.72 -1.35
N GLY A 22 -2.28 -13.28 -0.60
CA GLY A 22 -3.56 -13.96 -0.49
C GLY A 22 -4.29 -14.03 -1.83
N LEU A 23 -4.35 -12.92 -2.56
CA LEU A 23 -4.95 -12.87 -3.90
C LEU A 23 -4.14 -13.66 -4.93
N LEU A 24 -2.80 -13.66 -4.85
CA LEU A 24 -1.96 -14.52 -5.69
C LEU A 24 -2.27 -16.01 -5.49
N LYS A 25 -2.54 -16.43 -4.26
CA LYS A 25 -2.94 -17.81 -3.95
C LYS A 25 -4.37 -18.12 -4.41
N ALA A 26 -5.29 -17.18 -4.26
CA ALA A 26 -6.69 -17.35 -4.66
C ALA A 26 -6.88 -17.30 -6.19
N SER A 27 -6.04 -16.55 -6.92
CA SER A 27 -6.14 -16.46 -8.37
C SER A 27 -5.43 -17.66 -9.04
N SER A 28 -6.19 -18.41 -9.84
CA SER A 28 -5.70 -19.58 -10.59
C SER A 28 -5.19 -19.25 -12.00
N LYS A 29 -5.31 -17.99 -12.45
CA LYS A 29 -4.92 -17.54 -13.79
C LYS A 29 -4.10 -16.25 -13.70
N ALA A 30 -3.26 -16.02 -14.71
CA ALA A 30 -2.44 -14.83 -14.92
C ALA A 30 -3.31 -13.57 -15.11
N THR A 31 -3.93 -13.09 -14.04
CA THR A 31 -4.62 -11.81 -13.99
C THR A 31 -3.85 -10.87 -13.09
N PHE A 32 -3.82 -9.59 -13.43
CA PHE A 32 -3.23 -8.53 -12.61
C PHE A 32 -4.01 -8.27 -11.31
N LEU A 33 -4.97 -9.15 -10.95
CA LEU A 33 -5.85 -9.02 -9.80
C LEU A 33 -5.11 -8.81 -8.47
N PRO A 34 -3.99 -9.52 -8.18
CA PRO A 34 -3.26 -9.33 -6.93
C PRO A 34 -2.58 -7.95 -6.80
N TYR A 35 -2.39 -7.22 -7.90
CA TYR A 35 -1.73 -5.92 -7.92
C TYR A 35 -2.71 -4.75 -7.70
N TYR A 36 -4.01 -4.94 -7.93
CA TYR A 36 -5.02 -3.88 -7.78
C TYR A 36 -5.03 -3.22 -6.40
N PRO A 37 -5.01 -3.96 -5.27
CA PRO A 37 -5.03 -3.34 -3.95
C PRO A 37 -3.85 -2.39 -3.75
N GLY A 38 -2.66 -2.78 -4.20
CA GLY A 38 -1.46 -1.94 -4.10
C GLY A 38 -1.60 -0.66 -4.93
N VAL A 39 -2.10 -0.76 -6.17
CA VAL A 39 -2.30 0.42 -7.04
C VAL A 39 -3.34 1.38 -6.45
N VAL A 40 -4.47 0.86 -5.97
CA VAL A 40 -5.54 1.68 -5.37
C VAL A 40 -5.03 2.41 -4.12
N ILE A 41 -4.25 1.73 -3.28
CA ILE A 41 -3.74 2.31 -2.03
C ILE A 41 -2.63 3.32 -2.32
N PHE A 42 -1.80 3.06 -3.33
CA PHE A 42 -0.82 4.04 -3.80
C PHE A 42 -1.50 5.32 -4.28
N ALA A 43 -2.52 5.21 -5.16
CA ALA A 43 -3.26 6.36 -5.67
C ALA A 43 -3.97 7.12 -4.53
N THR A 44 -4.58 6.40 -3.59
CA THR A 44 -5.18 7.00 -2.38
C THR A 44 -4.12 7.74 -1.56
N GLY A 45 -2.93 7.15 -1.41
CA GLY A 45 -1.81 7.76 -0.70
C GLY A 45 -1.33 9.06 -1.37
N VAL A 46 -1.24 9.09 -2.70
CA VAL A 46 -0.92 10.30 -3.47
C VAL A 46 -1.96 11.39 -3.20
N VAL A 47 -3.25 11.08 -3.34
CA VAL A 47 -4.32 12.04 -3.07
C VAL A 47 -4.22 12.59 -1.65
N MET A 48 -4.06 11.73 -0.65
CA MET A 48 -3.92 12.15 0.76
C MET A 48 -2.65 12.97 1.01
N ALA A 49 -1.55 12.70 0.30
CA ALA A 49 -0.32 13.44 0.43
C ALA A 49 -0.42 14.86 -0.18
N THR A 50 -1.13 15.01 -1.30
CA THR A 50 -1.23 16.29 -2.02
C THR A 50 -2.39 17.16 -1.55
N LEU A 51 -3.48 16.55 -1.05
CA LEU A 51 -4.69 17.24 -0.65
C LEU A 51 -4.45 18.37 0.38
N PRO A 52 -3.60 18.24 1.41
CA PRO A 52 -3.32 19.32 2.37
C PRO A 52 -2.76 20.59 1.73
N ALA A 53 -2.04 20.48 0.59
CA ALA A 53 -1.50 21.62 -0.13
C ALA A 53 -2.58 22.38 -0.92
N ILE A 54 -3.69 21.72 -1.28
CA ILE A 54 -4.75 22.28 -2.12
C ILE A 54 -5.85 22.95 -1.28
N ILE A 55 -6.35 22.26 -0.24
CA ILE A 55 -7.46 22.74 0.60
C ILE A 55 -7.01 23.49 1.86
N GLY A 56 -5.72 23.77 1.99
CA GLY A 56 -5.15 24.56 3.08
C GLY A 56 -5.18 23.84 4.43
N ASN A 57 -4.13 23.09 4.75
CA ASN A 57 -3.77 22.57 6.08
C ASN A 57 -4.97 22.29 7.02
N GLY A 58 -5.99 21.59 6.52
CA GLY A 58 -7.05 21.06 7.36
C GLY A 58 -6.39 20.25 8.46
N LYS A 59 -6.55 20.66 9.73
CA LYS A 59 -5.96 20.05 10.92
C LYS A 59 -6.55 18.66 11.21
N ILE A 60 -6.78 17.86 10.18
CA ILE A 60 -7.26 16.50 10.32
C ILE A 60 -6.05 15.65 10.71
N VAL A 61 -5.96 15.42 12.01
CA VAL A 61 -4.95 14.58 12.65
C VAL A 61 -5.63 13.32 13.11
N ILE A 62 -5.21 12.18 12.57
CA ILE A 62 -5.72 10.86 12.92
C ILE A 62 -4.52 10.07 13.46
N MET A 63 -4.64 9.50 14.66
CA MET A 63 -3.56 8.76 15.33
C MET A 63 -2.23 9.55 15.46
N GLY A 64 -2.30 10.87 15.64
CA GLY A 64 -1.12 11.73 15.76
C GLY A 64 -0.36 11.98 14.44
N ALA A 65 -0.94 11.57 13.30
CA ALA A 65 -0.46 11.88 11.96
C ALA A 65 -1.50 12.71 11.20
N GLY A 66 -1.05 13.76 10.51
CA GLY A 66 -1.92 14.50 9.58
C GLY A 66 -2.25 13.66 8.35
N ILE A 67 -3.25 14.08 7.56
CA ILE A 67 -3.63 13.41 6.30
C ILE A 67 -2.43 13.19 5.38
N GLY A 68 -1.51 14.16 5.28
CA GLY A 68 -0.29 14.00 4.47
C GLY A 68 0.62 12.87 4.97
N GLY A 69 0.71 12.67 6.29
CA GLY A 69 1.46 11.57 6.89
C GLY A 69 0.83 10.20 6.62
N TRP A 70 -0.51 10.14 6.65
CA TRP A 70 -1.25 8.94 6.21
C TRP A 70 -1.02 8.65 4.73
N GLY A 71 -1.02 9.67 3.88
CA GLY A 71 -0.74 9.54 2.45
C GLY A 71 0.63 8.95 2.18
N ILE A 72 1.67 9.46 2.85
CA ILE A 72 3.03 8.91 2.74
C ILE A 72 3.08 7.47 3.23
N ALA A 73 2.49 7.15 4.39
CA ALA A 73 2.44 5.78 4.89
C ALA A 73 1.78 4.81 3.89
N PHE A 74 0.69 5.23 3.24
CA PHE A 74 -0.02 4.42 2.24
C PHE A 74 0.82 4.19 0.98
N MET A 75 1.51 5.21 0.47
CA MET A 75 2.39 5.07 -0.70
C MET A 75 3.53 4.08 -0.43
N PHE A 76 4.18 4.19 0.74
CA PHE A 76 5.26 3.25 1.12
C PHE A 76 4.74 1.83 1.33
N ALA A 77 3.60 1.67 2.02
CA ALA A 77 2.99 0.37 2.22
C ALA A 77 2.60 -0.30 0.89
N ALA A 78 2.03 0.47 -0.04
CA ALA A 78 1.70 -0.01 -1.38
C ALA A 78 2.95 -0.40 -2.18
N ALA A 79 4.01 0.42 -2.15
CA ALA A 79 5.25 0.10 -2.84
C ALA A 79 5.87 -1.21 -2.34
N ILE A 80 5.99 -1.39 -1.02
CA ILE A 80 6.52 -2.62 -0.43
C ILE A 80 5.60 -3.80 -0.76
N GLY A 81 4.28 -3.64 -0.63
CA GLY A 81 3.30 -4.67 -0.94
C GLY A 81 3.38 -5.13 -2.40
N LEU A 82 3.47 -4.20 -3.35
CA LEU A 82 3.61 -4.50 -4.77
C LEU A 82 4.93 -5.21 -5.08
N ILE A 83 6.05 -4.75 -4.51
CA ILE A 83 7.35 -5.40 -4.68
C ILE A 83 7.30 -6.84 -4.18
N LEU A 84 6.83 -7.07 -2.94
CA LEU A 84 6.75 -8.42 -2.38
C LEU A 84 5.79 -9.32 -3.16
N THR A 85 4.65 -8.78 -3.60
CA THR A 85 3.70 -9.50 -4.47
C THR A 85 4.39 -9.92 -5.76
N SER A 86 5.12 -9.01 -6.42
CA SER A 86 5.84 -9.32 -7.67
C SER A 86 6.93 -10.38 -7.51
N ILE A 87 7.64 -10.37 -6.39
CA ILE A 87 8.66 -11.37 -6.07
C ILE A 87 8.00 -12.75 -5.92
N VAL A 88 6.92 -12.84 -5.14
CA VAL A 88 6.20 -14.11 -4.92
C VAL A 88 5.57 -14.63 -6.21
N ASP A 89 5.04 -13.74 -7.05
CA ASP A 89 4.47 -14.08 -8.34
C ASP A 89 5.53 -14.62 -9.32
N ALA A 90 6.71 -14.01 -9.35
CA ALA A 90 7.84 -14.48 -10.16
C ALA A 90 8.27 -15.91 -9.78
N TYR A 91 8.44 -16.19 -8.49
CA TYR A 91 8.77 -17.55 -8.02
C TYR A 91 7.67 -18.57 -8.31
N LYS A 92 6.39 -18.17 -8.23
CA LYS A 92 5.27 -19.06 -8.60
C LYS A 92 5.27 -19.39 -10.09
N SER A 93 5.65 -18.44 -10.94
CA SER A 93 5.74 -18.65 -12.39
C SER A 93 6.90 -19.58 -12.78
N GLU A 94 8.07 -19.45 -12.14
CA GLU A 94 9.21 -20.35 -12.37
C GLU A 94 8.94 -21.79 -11.91
N ALA A 95 8.20 -21.99 -10.82
CA ALA A 95 7.89 -23.33 -10.30
C ALA A 95 6.91 -24.14 -11.20
N VAL A 96 6.30 -23.51 -12.21
CA VAL A 96 5.32 -24.14 -13.12
C VAL A 96 5.87 -24.26 -14.55
N ALA A 97 7.07 -23.73 -14.81
CA ALA A 97 7.80 -23.84 -16.09
C ALA A 97 8.64 -25.12 -16.14
#